data_AF-A0A445AC29-F1
#
_entry.id   AF-A0A445AC29-F1
#
_cell.length_a   1.000
_cell.length_b   1.000
_cell.length_c   1.000
_cell.angle_alpha   90.00
_cell.angle_beta   90.00
_cell.angle_gamma   90.00
#
_symmetry.space_group_name_H-M   'P 1'
#
loop_
_entity.id
_entity.type
_entity.pdbx_description
1 polymer ?
#
loop_
_entity_poly.entity_id
_entity_poly.type
_entity_poly.pdbx_seq_one_letter_code
_entity_poly.pdbx_strand_id
1 'polypeptide(L)'
;MIHDQESRFSIKRKSIYHFVGTFTFRETVVHAGCVAKINPKAPLDKVCVLSNGICTCLGATVNVAKPKSGSSVVVFDSGIVGLVLCYPLLFFVLQFL
;
A
#
# COMPACT_ATOMS: atom_id res chain seq x y z
N MET A 1 3.89 -7.67 -19.70
CA MET A 1 4.08 -8.49 -18.47
C MET A 1 5.53 -8.91 -18.42
N ILE A 2 6.15 -9.16 -17.25
CA ILE A 2 7.59 -9.48 -17.20
C ILE A 2 7.94 -10.72 -18.05
N HIS A 3 7.04 -11.71 -18.10
CA HIS A 3 7.25 -12.97 -18.81
C HIS A 3 7.43 -12.82 -20.34
N ASP A 4 6.62 -12.00 -21.01
CA ASP A 4 6.57 -11.91 -22.48
C ASP A 4 6.51 -10.47 -23.01
N GLN A 5 6.64 -9.48 -22.13
CA GLN A 5 6.49 -8.04 -22.42
C GLN A 5 5.15 -7.62 -23.03
N GLU A 6 4.17 -8.53 -23.12
CA GLU A 6 2.87 -8.25 -23.71
C GLU A 6 1.84 -7.78 -22.67
N SER A 7 0.82 -7.06 -23.14
CA SER A 7 -0.32 -6.74 -22.28
C SER A 7 -1.25 -7.94 -22.08
N ARG A 8 -2.08 -7.87 -21.04
CA ARG A 8 -3.22 -8.76 -20.83
C ARG A 8 -4.55 -8.04 -21.06
N PHE A 9 -4.50 -6.76 -21.41
CA PHE A 9 -5.66 -5.93 -21.67
C PHE A 9 -5.67 -5.47 -23.12
N SER A 10 -6.84 -5.58 -23.76
CA SER A 10 -7.08 -4.97 -25.06
C SER A 10 -8.51 -4.46 -25.17
N ILE A 11 -8.70 -3.34 -25.86
CA ILE A 11 -10.02 -2.83 -26.25
C ILE A 11 -9.98 -2.57 -27.75
N LYS A 12 -10.95 -3.11 -28.50
CA LYS A 12 -11.03 -2.94 -29.96
C LYS A 12 -9.70 -3.24 -30.67
N ARG A 13 -9.04 -4.34 -30.28
CA ARG A 13 -7.71 -4.78 -30.78
C ARG A 13 -6.54 -3.82 -30.50
N LYS A 14 -6.74 -2.79 -29.68
CA LYS A 14 -5.65 -1.94 -29.18
C LYS A 14 -5.23 -2.43 -27.80
N SER A 15 -3.93 -2.68 -27.65
CA SER A 15 -3.32 -3.07 -26.37
C SER A 15 -3.39 -1.90 -25.37
N ILE A 16 -3.72 -2.21 -24.12
CA ILE A 16 -3.74 -1.24 -23.01
C ILE A 16 -2.64 -1.62 -22.05
N TYR A 17 -1.76 -0.69 -21.68
CA TYR A 17 -0.63 -1.01 -20.81
C TYR A 17 -1.07 -1.31 -19.36
N HIS A 18 -0.33 -2.20 -18.72
CA HIS A 18 -0.38 -2.38 -17.27
C HIS A 18 0.24 -1.18 -16.55
N PHE A 19 -0.17 -0.91 -15.32
CA PHE A 19 0.32 0.22 -14.52
C PHE A 19 1.05 -0.26 -13.25
N VAL A 20 2.34 0.02 -13.13
CA VAL A 20 3.16 -0.39 -11.96
C VAL A 20 3.04 -1.90 -11.70
N GLY A 21 3.08 -2.71 -12.76
CA GLY A 21 3.00 -4.18 -12.66
C GLY A 21 1.65 -4.72 -12.16
N THR A 22 0.64 -3.87 -12.00
CA THR A 22 -0.73 -4.22 -11.63
C THR A 22 -1.74 -3.47 -12.50
N PHE A 23 -3.03 -3.78 -12.38
CA PHE A 23 -4.12 -2.96 -12.93
C PHE A 23 -5.40 -3.27 -12.16
N THR A 24 -5.65 -2.56 -11.06
CA THR A 24 -6.65 -2.98 -10.05
C THR A 24 -8.06 -2.42 -10.29
N PHE A 25 -8.28 -1.66 -11.36
CA PHE A 25 -9.61 -1.14 -11.74
C PHE A 25 -10.50 -2.18 -12.43
N ARG A 26 -9.95 -3.36 -12.71
CA ARG A 26 -10.65 -4.54 -13.22
C ARG A 26 -9.96 -5.80 -12.72
N GLU A 27 -10.61 -6.94 -12.93
CA GLU A 27 -9.95 -8.24 -12.86
C GLU A 27 -8.68 -8.21 -13.72
N THR A 28 -7.58 -8.69 -13.15
CA THR A 28 -6.24 -8.46 -13.69
C THR A 28 -5.34 -9.67 -13.52
N VAL A 29 -4.30 -9.72 -14.33
CA VAL A 29 -3.23 -10.72 -14.25
C VAL A 29 -2.00 -10.03 -13.68
N VAL A 30 -1.48 -10.54 -12.58
CA VAL A 30 -0.34 -9.98 -11.85
C VAL A 30 0.71 -11.07 -11.65
N HIS A 31 1.99 -10.68 -11.64
CA HIS A 31 3.07 -11.60 -11.32
C HIS A 31 2.94 -12.09 -9.86
N ALA A 32 3.14 -13.39 -9.61
CA ALA A 32 2.93 -13.97 -8.27
C ALA A 32 3.79 -13.30 -7.17
N GLY A 33 5.00 -12.86 -7.51
CA GLY A 33 5.87 -12.11 -6.59
C GLY A 33 5.34 -10.73 -6.17
N CYS A 34 4.32 -10.21 -6.85
CA CYS A 34 3.63 -8.95 -6.52
C CYS A 34 2.29 -9.19 -5.81
N VAL A 35 1.99 -10.43 -5.42
CA VAL A 35 0.73 -10.80 -4.73
C VAL A 35 1.05 -11.35 -3.34
N ALA A 36 0.54 -10.69 -2.31
CA ALA A 36 0.63 -11.17 -0.94
C ALA A 36 -0.67 -11.89 -0.54
N LYS A 37 -0.57 -13.17 -0.16
CA LYS A 37 -1.71 -13.92 0.37
C LYS A 37 -2.04 -13.41 1.78
N ILE A 38 -3.29 -13.02 1.99
CA ILE A 38 -3.79 -12.53 3.28
C ILE A 38 -4.81 -13.49 3.91
N ASN A 39 -5.21 -13.21 5.15
CA ASN A 39 -6.24 -13.98 5.85
C ASN A 39 -7.57 -13.92 5.07
N PRO A 40 -8.19 -15.07 4.73
CA PRO A 40 -9.44 -15.11 3.97
C PRO A 40 -10.65 -14.50 4.73
N LYS A 41 -10.54 -14.36 6.06
CA LYS A 41 -11.56 -13.70 6.89
C LYS A 41 -11.41 -12.17 6.93
N ALA A 42 -10.36 -11.62 6.33
CA ALA A 42 -10.13 -10.18 6.34
C ALA A 42 -11.14 -9.47 5.41
N PRO A 43 -11.76 -8.35 5.85
CA PRO A 43 -12.69 -7.59 5.01
C PRO A 43 -11.92 -6.88 3.87
N LEU A 44 -12.06 -7.38 2.64
CA LEU A 44 -11.31 -6.93 1.45
C LEU A 44 -11.55 -5.45 1.11
N ASP A 45 -12.74 -4.93 1.39
CA ASP A 45 -13.12 -3.53 1.23
C ASP A 45 -12.33 -2.57 2.14
N LYS A 46 -11.78 -3.08 3.25
CA LYS A 46 -10.99 -2.30 4.20
C LYS A 46 -9.50 -2.55 4.08
N VAL A 47 -9.08 -3.78 3.84
CA VAL A 47 -7.64 -4.10 3.79
C VAL A 47 -6.99 -3.75 2.46
N CYS A 48 -7.76 -3.44 1.41
CA CYS A 48 -7.23 -3.04 0.11
C CYS A 48 -6.34 -1.80 0.17
N VAL A 49 -6.62 -0.85 1.07
CA VAL A 49 -5.80 0.38 1.22
C VAL A 49 -4.39 0.10 1.74
N LEU A 50 -4.15 -1.08 2.31
CA LEU A 50 -2.82 -1.52 2.77
C LEU A 50 -1.87 -1.83 1.61
N SER A 51 -2.35 -2.02 0.38
CA SER A 51 -1.47 -2.45 -0.73
C SER A 51 -0.52 -1.36 -1.25
N ASN A 52 -0.71 -0.11 -0.84
CA ASN A 52 0.09 1.02 -1.31
C ASN A 52 0.42 1.99 -0.15
N GLY A 53 -0.15 3.20 -0.19
CA GLY A 53 0.28 4.32 0.64
C GLY A 53 0.32 4.02 2.14
N ILE A 54 -0.64 3.26 2.68
CA ILE A 54 -0.71 2.99 4.11
C ILE A 54 0.49 2.18 4.60
N CYS A 55 0.82 1.07 3.93
CA CYS A 55 1.97 0.25 4.33
C CYS A 55 3.29 0.99 4.11
N THR A 56 3.40 1.83 3.07
CA THR A 56 4.59 2.67 2.87
C THR A 56 4.78 3.64 4.04
N CYS A 57 3.72 4.31 4.48
CA CYS A 57 3.78 5.24 5.62
C CYS A 57 4.13 4.52 6.92
N LEU A 58 3.43 3.41 7.20
CA LEU A 58 3.68 2.60 8.39
C LEU A 58 5.14 2.13 8.41
N GLY A 59 5.63 1.59 7.29
CA GLY A 59 7.02 1.16 7.12
C GLY A 59 8.02 2.29 7.29
N ALA A 60 7.75 3.49 6.76
CA ALA A 60 8.60 4.65 6.96
C ALA A 60 8.73 5.02 8.44
N THR A 61 7.65 4.95 9.22
CA THR A 61 7.69 5.24 10.66
C THR A 61 8.41 4.14 11.44
N VAL A 62 7.99 2.89 11.29
CA VAL A 62 8.43 1.79 12.18
C VAL A 62 9.75 1.15 11.74
N ASN A 63 10.03 1.11 10.44
CA ASN A 63 11.23 0.45 9.92
C ASN A 63 12.37 1.44 9.62
N VAL A 64 12.06 2.70 9.29
CA VAL A 64 13.07 3.70 8.91
C VAL A 64 13.28 4.73 10.02
N ALA A 65 12.27 5.55 10.34
CA ALA A 65 12.40 6.68 11.26
C ALA A 65 12.61 6.25 12.71
N LYS A 66 11.93 5.19 13.17
CA LYS A 66 12.07 4.59 14.51
C LYS A 66 12.13 5.61 15.65
N PRO A 67 11.13 6.52 15.76
CA PRO A 67 11.13 7.51 16.82
C PRO A 67 11.08 6.83 18.19
N LYS A 68 11.81 7.38 19.17
CA LYS A 68 11.74 6.91 20.55
C LYS A 68 10.47 7.43 21.21
N SER A 69 9.97 6.75 22.23
CA SER A 69 8.85 7.25 23.04
C SER A 69 9.15 8.65 23.58
N GLY A 70 8.16 9.55 23.52
CA GLY A 70 8.30 10.95 23.89
C GLY A 70 9.03 11.85 22.87
N SER A 71 9.43 11.33 21.70
CA SER A 71 10.05 12.15 20.65
C SER A 71 8.99 12.95 19.88
N SER A 72 9.33 14.19 19.52
CA SER A 72 8.53 14.99 18.58
C SER A 72 8.81 14.58 17.13
N VAL A 73 7.76 14.36 16.35
CA VAL A 73 7.85 14.03 14.92
C VAL A 73 7.17 15.12 14.12
N VAL A 74 7.82 15.58 13.05
CA VAL A 74 7.25 16.54 12.08
C VAL A 74 6.96 15.79 10.79
N VAL A 75 5.72 15.90 10.30
CA VAL A 75 5.28 15.30 9.05
C VAL A 75 5.01 16.42 8.06
N PHE A 76 5.73 16.40 6.93
CA PHE A 76 5.57 17.36 5.84
C PHE A 76 4.63 16.82 4.77
N ASP A 77 3.37 16.58 5.14
CA ASP A 77 2.29 16.21 4.22
C ASP A 77 0.92 16.41 4.90
N SER A 78 -0.05 17.00 4.19
CA SER A 78 -1.43 17.17 4.65
C SER A 78 -2.42 16.21 3.96
N GLY A 79 -1.90 15.27 3.14
CA GLY A 79 -2.69 14.26 2.45
C GLY A 79 -2.95 13.00 3.29
N ILE A 80 -3.46 11.97 2.62
CA ILE A 80 -3.75 10.67 3.24
C ILE A 80 -2.48 10.01 3.81
N VAL A 81 -1.32 10.32 3.22
CA VAL A 81 0.00 9.85 3.65
C VAL A 81 0.32 10.44 5.03
N GLY A 82 0.16 11.75 5.21
CA GLY A 82 0.35 12.43 6.49
C GLY A 82 -0.61 11.96 7.58
N LEU A 83 -1.89 11.79 7.27
CA LEU A 83 -2.89 11.26 8.22
C LEU A 83 -2.54 9.85 8.68
N VAL A 84 -2.16 8.96 7.76
CA VAL A 84 -1.83 7.57 8.07
C VAL A 84 -0.49 7.43 8.78
N LEU A 85 0.45 8.37 8.63
CA LEU A 85 1.67 8.46 9.44
C LEU A 85 1.35 8.75 10.92
N CYS A 86 0.35 9.60 11.19
CA CYS A 86 -0.03 9.99 12.55
C CYS A 86 -0.76 8.88 13.33
N TYR A 87 -1.56 8.03 12.67
CA TYR A 87 -2.33 6.97 13.35
C TYR A 87 -1.51 5.88 14.08
N PRO A 88 -0.45 5.29 13.50
CA PRO A 88 0.40 4.34 14.22
C PRO A 88 1.24 5.03 15.29
N LEU A 89 1.60 6.31 15.13
CA LEU A 89 2.17 7.13 16.21
C LEU A 89 1.18 7.28 17.37
N LEU A 90 -0.11 7.52 17.09
CA LEU A 90 -1.16 7.62 18.10
C LEU A 90 -1.44 6.28 18.80
N PHE A 91 -1.44 5.16 18.06
CA PHE A 91 -1.59 3.82 18.63
C PHE A 91 -0.39 3.44 19.51
N PHE A 92 0.83 3.85 19.13
CA PHE A 92 2.03 3.67 19.96
C PHE A 92 2.01 4.54 21.24
N VAL A 93 1.37 5.71 21.21
CA VAL A 93 1.18 6.56 22.40
C VAL A 93 0.06 6.01 23.30
N LEU A 94 -1.04 5.51 22.72
CA LEU A 94 -2.21 5.02 23.47
C LEU A 94 -2.02 3.62 24.05
N GLN A 95 -1.15 2.79 23.50
CA GLN A 95 -0.91 1.43 24.03
C GLN A 95 0.02 1.41 25.27
N PHE A 96 0.54 2.57 25.67
CA PHE A 96 1.36 2.78 26.87
C PHE A 96 0.78 3.82 27.85
N LEU A 97 -0.50 4.18 27.70
CA LEU A 97 -1.33 4.85 28.70
C LEU A 97 -2.35 3.85 29.26
#